data_AF-F4XP45-F1
#
_entry.id   AF-F4XP45-F1
#
_cell.length_a   1.000
_cell.length_b   1.000
_cell.length_c   1.000
_cell.angle_alpha   90.00
_cell.angle_beta   90.00
_cell.angle_gamma   90.00
#
_symmetry.space_group_name_H-M   'P 1'
#
loop_
_entity.id
_entity.type
_entity.pdbx_description
1 polymer ?
#
loop_
_entity_poly.entity_id
_entity_poly.type
_entity_poly.pdbx_seq_one_letter_code
_entity_poly.pdbx_strand_id
1 'polypeptide(L)'
;MERLHEQFNRLWQSEQIEPLLLIPTYVLDFLCIHPFSDGNGRMARLLTLLLLYKAGYEVGRFISLERIVERTKESYYDTLYQKLWVIAPHPSRTAFPFVCYNKSIINKLFFR
;
A
#
# COMPACT_ATOMS: atom_id res chain seq x y z
N MET A 1 -7.27 -10.72 -9.80
CA MET A 1 -6.14 -9.88 -10.24
C MET A 1 -6.54 -8.88 -11.31
N GLU A 2 -7.14 -9.31 -12.43
CA GLU A 2 -7.59 -8.41 -13.51
C GLU A 2 -8.43 -7.22 -13.02
N ARG A 3 -9.52 -7.49 -12.29
CA ARG A 3 -10.37 -6.44 -11.67
C ARG A 3 -9.60 -5.45 -10.80
N LEU A 4 -8.59 -5.91 -10.06
CA LEU A 4 -7.77 -5.05 -9.19
C LEU A 4 -6.95 -4.08 -10.05
N HIS A 5 -6.30 -4.58 -11.11
CA HIS A 5 -5.53 -3.75 -12.03
C HIS A 5 -6.40 -2.75 -12.79
N GLU A 6 -7.58 -3.17 -13.26
CA GLU A 6 -8.51 -2.27 -13.94
C GLU A 6 -9.01 -1.14 -13.01
N GLN A 7 -9.39 -1.48 -11.78
CA GLN A 7 -9.81 -0.49 -10.79
C GLN A 7 -8.69 0.50 -10.48
N PHE A 8 -7.48 -0.01 -10.26
CA PHE A 8 -6.31 0.84 -10.05
C PHE A 8 -6.07 1.78 -11.23
N ASN A 9 -6.05 1.26 -12.46
CA ASN A 9 -5.80 2.06 -13.65
C ASN A 9 -6.86 3.16 -13.86
N ARG A 10 -8.15 2.84 -13.63
CA ARG A 10 -9.22 3.85 -13.71
C ARG A 10 -9.02 4.98 -12.70
N LEU A 11 -8.69 4.64 -11.45
CA LEU A 11 -8.47 5.63 -10.39
C LEU A 11 -7.16 6.40 -10.59
N TRP A 12 -6.14 5.76 -11.16
CA TRP A 12 -4.86 6.39 -11.51
C TRP A 12 -5.04 7.43 -12.61
N GLN A 13 -5.85 7.12 -13.62
CA GLN A 13 -6.12 8.02 -14.74
C GLN A 13 -7.10 9.14 -14.39
N SER A 14 -7.98 8.95 -13.40
CA SER A 14 -8.92 9.99 -13.01
C SER A 14 -8.25 11.16 -12.30
N GLU A 15 -7.06 10.96 -11.73
CA GLU A 15 -6.31 11.94 -10.94
C GLU A 15 -7.09 12.53 -9.75
N GLN A 16 -8.18 11.87 -9.34
CA GLN A 16 -9.04 12.31 -8.23
C GLN A 16 -8.53 11.85 -6.86
N ILE A 17 -7.59 10.90 -6.84
CA ILE A 17 -7.03 10.33 -5.62
C ILE A 17 -5.52 10.55 -5.62
N GLU A 18 -5.03 11.16 -4.54
CA GLU A 18 -3.60 11.34 -4.28
C GLU A 18 -2.84 10.00 -4.43
N PRO A 19 -1.76 9.94 -5.24
CA PRO A 19 -1.01 8.71 -5.48
C PRO A 19 -0.51 8.06 -4.18
N LEU A 20 -0.18 8.87 -3.18
CA LEU A 20 0.26 8.43 -1.85
C LEU A 20 -0.82 7.68 -1.05
N LEU A 21 -2.09 7.77 -1.44
CA LEU A 21 -3.19 6.99 -0.86
C LEU A 21 -3.54 5.80 -1.77
N LEU A 22 -3.51 6.00 -3.09
CA LEU A 22 -3.90 5.02 -4.08
C LEU A 22 -2.92 3.83 -4.16
N ILE A 23 -1.62 4.12 -4.23
CA ILE A 23 -0.55 3.11 -4.33
C ILE A 23 -0.56 2.12 -3.16
N PRO A 24 -0.53 2.56 -1.88
CA PRO A 24 -0.55 1.62 -0.77
C PRO A 24 -1.84 0.81 -0.72
N THR A 25 -2.99 1.39 -1.05
CA THR A 25 -4.26 0.66 -1.09
C THR A 25 -4.21 -0.49 -2.10
N TYR A 26 -3.69 -0.23 -3.31
CA TYR A 26 -3.48 -1.26 -4.32
C TYR A 26 -2.51 -2.36 -3.87
N VAL A 27 -1.39 -2.00 -3.24
CA VAL A 27 -0.39 -2.96 -2.74
C VAL A 27 -0.95 -3.83 -1.63
N LEU A 28 -1.78 -3.26 -0.74
CA LEU A 28 -2.47 -4.01 0.30
C LEU A 28 -3.44 -5.03 -0.32
N ASP A 29 -4.25 -4.62 -1.29
CA ASP A 29 -5.18 -5.53 -1.97
C ASP A 29 -4.43 -6.64 -2.73
N PHE A 30 -3.30 -6.33 -3.36
CA PHE A 30 -2.40 -7.33 -3.95
C PHE A 30 -1.90 -8.36 -2.92
N LEU A 31 -1.46 -7.90 -1.75
CA LEU A 31 -1.01 -8.76 -0.66
C LEU A 31 -2.13 -9.64 -0.09
N CYS A 32 -3.35 -9.11 0.00
CA CYS A 32 -4.52 -9.88 0.44
C CYS A 32 -4.92 -10.96 -0.56
N ILE A 33 -4.80 -10.71 -1.88
CA ILE A 33 -5.08 -11.72 -2.91
C ILE A 33 -4.02 -12.82 -2.90
N HIS A 34 -2.77 -12.48 -2.58
CA HIS A 34 -1.64 -13.42 -2.51
C HIS A 34 -1.49 -14.28 -3.79
N PRO A 35 -1.29 -13.66 -4.96
CA PRO A 35 -1.39 -14.36 -6.26
C PRO A 35 -0.24 -15.32 -6.56
N PHE A 36 0.90 -15.23 -5.85
CA PHE A 36 2.05 -16.11 -6.05
C PHE A 36 2.18 -17.13 -4.91
N SER A 37 2.76 -18.30 -5.20
CA SER A 37 3.03 -19.34 -4.19
C SER A 37 4.09 -18.91 -3.15
N ASP A 38 5.04 -18.06 -3.56
CA ASP A 38 6.01 -17.38 -2.70
C ASP A 38 6.37 -16.02 -3.33
N GLY A 39 6.91 -15.10 -2.53
CA GLY A 39 7.48 -13.85 -3.02
C GLY A 39 6.52 -12.67 -3.07
N ASN A 40 5.26 -12.81 -2.61
CA ASN A 40 4.29 -11.71 -2.59
C ASN A 40 4.80 -10.48 -1.84
N GLY A 41 5.50 -10.66 -0.72
CA GLY A 41 6.13 -9.54 -0.01
C GLY A 41 7.22 -8.82 -0.82
N ARG A 42 8.03 -9.56 -1.60
CA ARG A 42 9.06 -8.99 -2.49
C ARG A 42 8.40 -8.22 -3.64
N MET A 43 7.37 -8.81 -4.25
CA MET A 43 6.60 -8.18 -5.33
C MET A 43 5.86 -6.93 -4.86
N ALA A 44 5.23 -6.96 -3.69
CA ALA A 44 4.57 -5.80 -3.10
C ALA A 44 5.55 -4.62 -2.93
N ARG A 45 6.76 -4.89 -2.44
CA ARG A 45 7.81 -3.86 -2.30
C ARG A 45 8.24 -3.28 -3.66
N LEU A 46 8.45 -4.13 -4.66
CA LEU A 46 8.80 -3.69 -6.00
C LEU A 46 7.68 -2.85 -6.64
N LEU A 47 6.42 -3.27 -6.47
CA LEU A 47 5.25 -2.53 -6.94
C LEU A 47 5.12 -1.16 -6.27
N THR A 48 5.27 -1.09 -4.95
CA THR A 48 5.27 0.19 -4.21
C THR A 48 6.33 1.14 -4.77
N LEU A 49 7.56 0.66 -4.93
CA LEU A 49 8.67 1.48 -5.41
C LEU A 49 8.44 1.97 -6.85
N LEU A 50 8.06 1.06 -7.75
CA LEU A 50 7.78 1.35 -9.15
C LEU A 50 6.68 2.41 -9.30
N LEU A 51 5.57 2.24 -8.57
CA LEU A 51 4.43 3.14 -8.67
C LEU A 51 4.73 4.51 -8.06
N LEU A 52 5.51 4.57 -6.98
CA LEU A 52 5.95 5.85 -6.40
C LEU A 52 6.85 6.62 -7.37
N TYR A 53 7.79 5.94 -8.03
CA TYR A 53 8.59 6.56 -9.09
C TYR A 53 7.72 7.04 -10.27
N LYS A 54 6.72 6.26 -10.68
CA LYS A 54 5.78 6.65 -11.74
C LYS A 54 4.95 7.89 -11.36
N ALA A 55 4.70 8.10 -10.07
CA ALA A 55 4.05 9.30 -9.55
C ALA A 55 5.02 10.46 -9.26
N GLY A 56 6.30 10.35 -9.64
CA GLY A 56 7.29 11.41 -9.46
C GLY A 56 7.94 11.47 -8.07
N TYR A 57 7.70 10.48 -7.20
CA TYR A 57 8.32 10.40 -5.87
C TYR A 57 9.65 9.64 -5.95
N GLU A 58 10.77 10.32 -5.69
CA GLU A 58 12.12 9.71 -5.69
C GLU A 58 12.50 9.00 -4.37
N VAL A 59 11.59 8.19 -3.83
CA VAL A 59 11.71 7.56 -2.50
C VAL A 59 12.77 6.45 -2.40
N GLY A 60 13.14 5.80 -3.50
CA GLY A 60 14.12 4.70 -3.49
C GLY A 60 15.55 5.11 -3.15
N ARG A 61 15.83 6.42 -3.10
CA ARG A 61 17.16 6.96 -2.77
C ARG A 61 17.41 7.03 -1.26
N PHE A 62 16.37 6.98 -0.42
CA PHE A 62 16.50 7.35 0.99
C PHE A 62 16.07 6.30 2.02
N ILE A 63 15.07 5.43 1.76
CA ILE A 63 14.54 4.54 2.82
C ILE A 63 14.19 3.12 2.33
N SER A 64 14.63 2.12 3.09
CA SER A 64 14.22 0.73 2.94
C SER A 64 12.79 0.52 3.48
N LEU A 65 11.86 0.20 2.58
CA LEU A 65 10.48 -0.21 2.89
C LEU A 65 10.43 -1.40 3.87
N GLU A 66 11.45 -2.26 3.85
CA GLU A 66 11.61 -3.36 4.81
C GLU A 66 11.81 -2.85 6.23
N ARG A 67 12.65 -1.82 6.42
CA ARG A 67 12.90 -1.21 7.74
C ARG A 67 11.66 -0.53 8.31
N ILE A 68 10.77 -0.04 7.45
CA ILE A 68 9.50 0.57 7.82
C ILE A 68 8.50 -0.50 8.27
N VAL A 69 8.28 -1.53 7.47
CA VAL A 69 7.39 -2.66 7.79
C VAL A 69 7.88 -3.40 9.04
N GLU A 70 9.20 -3.55 9.19
CA GLU A 70 9.82 -4.21 10.33
C GLU A 70 9.72 -3.41 11.62
N ARG A 71 9.92 -2.08 11.56
CA ARG A 71 9.78 -1.20 12.74
C ARG A 71 8.34 -1.02 13.21
N THR A 72 7.37 -1.35 12.36
CA THR A 72 5.96 -1.21 12.70
C THR A 72 5.23 -2.55 12.58
N LYS A 73 5.96 -3.67 12.72
CA LYS A 73 5.43 -5.04 12.56
C LYS A 73 4.11 -5.23 13.33
N GLU A 74 4.04 -4.80 14.59
CA GLU A 74 2.79 -4.86 15.38
C GLU A 74 1.66 -4.05 14.74
N SER A 75 1.85 -2.75 14.48
CA SER A 75 0.84 -1.90 13.84
C SER A 75 0.45 -2.35 12.43
N TYR A 76 1.40 -2.90 11.66
CA TYR A 76 1.21 -3.44 10.32
C TYR A 76 0.33 -4.68 10.36
N TYR A 77 0.65 -5.64 11.24
CA TYR A 77 -0.15 -6.85 11.41
C TYR A 77 -1.50 -6.54 12.06
N ASP A 78 -1.61 -5.62 13.02
CA ASP A 78 -2.90 -5.20 13.59
C ASP A 78 -3.83 -4.61 12.51
N THR A 79 -3.27 -3.81 11.59
CA THR A 79 -4.04 -3.26 10.47
C THR A 79 -4.45 -4.33 9.46
N LEU A 80 -3.57 -5.31 9.22
CA LEU A 80 -3.84 -6.45 8.33
C LEU A 80 -4.88 -7.41 8.94
N TYR A 81 -4.79 -7.68 10.25
CA TYR A 81 -5.71 -8.51 11.02
C TYR A 81 -7.08 -7.85 11.18
N GLN A 82 -7.16 -6.52 11.29
CA GLN A 82 -8.44 -5.82 11.22
C GLN A 82 -9.14 -5.99 9.86
N LYS A 83 -8.38 -6.12 8.76
CA LYS A 83 -8.96 -6.53 7.47
C LYS A 83 -9.44 -7.99 7.48
N LEU A 84 -8.70 -8.89 8.15
CA LEU A 84 -8.97 -10.33 8.15
C LEU A 84 -10.13 -10.75 9.08
N TRP A 85 -10.37 -10.02 10.18
CA TRP A 85 -11.48 -10.28 11.13
C TRP A 85 -12.78 -9.57 10.76
N VAL A 86 -12.78 -8.68 9.75
CA VAL A 86 -13.95 -7.94 9.27
C VAL A 86 -14.37 -8.50 7.91
N ILE A 87 -14.77 -9.78 7.90
CA ILE A 87 -15.75 -10.29 6.92
C ILE A 87 -17.15 -9.86 7.43
N ALA A 88 -17.32 -8.54 7.60
CA ALA A 88 -18.56 -7.89 8.02
C ALA A 88 -18.77 -6.63 7.15
N PRO A 89 -20.02 -6.24 6.86
CA PRO A 89 -20.45 -5.79 5.53
C PRO A 89 -20.22 -4.29 5.25
N HIS A 90 -19.08 -3.71 5.65
CA HIS A 90 -18.81 -2.28 5.44
C HIS A 90 -17.42 -2.01 4.81
N PRO A 91 -17.35 -1.73 3.49
CA PRO A 91 -16.09 -1.59 2.74
C PRO A 91 -15.38 -0.24 2.91
N SER A 92 -15.99 0.76 3.54
CA SER A 92 -15.47 2.15 3.55
C SER A 92 -14.56 2.50 4.72
N ARG A 93 -14.47 1.67 5.78
CA ARG A 93 -13.67 1.97 6.99
C ARG A 93 -12.35 1.19 7.09
N THR A 94 -12.08 0.28 6.14
CA THR A 94 -11.08 -0.78 6.32
C THR A 94 -9.69 -0.46 5.74
N ALA A 95 -9.59 0.51 4.82
CA ALA A 95 -8.30 0.94 4.24
C ALA A 95 -7.67 2.15 4.97
N PHE A 96 -8.47 2.90 5.72
CA PHE A 96 -8.08 4.19 6.30
C PHE A 96 -6.86 4.09 7.24
N PRO A 97 -6.72 3.08 8.12
CA PRO A 97 -5.55 2.99 9.00
C PRO A 97 -4.25 2.68 8.22
N PHE A 98 -4.32 1.84 7.18
CA PHE A 98 -3.16 1.53 6.32
C PHE A 98 -2.74 2.73 5.48
N VAL A 99 -3.73 3.49 4.99
CA VAL A 99 -3.52 4.71 4.24
C VAL A 99 -2.90 5.82 5.11
N CYS A 100 -3.40 6.01 6.34
CA CYS A 100 -2.82 6.92 7.32
C CYS A 100 -1.39 6.53 7.72
N TYR A 101 -1.14 5.24 7.89
CA TYR A 101 0.19 4.71 8.15
C TYR A 101 1.17 5.04 7.01
N ASN A 102 0.81 4.77 5.75
CA ASN A 102 1.66 5.10 4.61
C ASN A 102 1.90 6.60 4.48
N LYS A 103 0.88 7.44 4.72
CA LYS A 103 1.04 8.91 4.76
C LYS A 103 2.03 9.35 5.86
N SER A 104 1.97 8.75 7.05
CA SER A 104 2.93 9.02 8.14
C SER A 104 4.37 8.66 7.77
N ILE A 105 4.55 7.52 7.09
CA ILE A 105 5.83 7.10 6.55
C ILE A 105 6.33 8.13 5.56
N ILE A 106 5.55 8.46 4.53
CA ILE A 106 5.94 9.39 3.47
C ILE A 106 6.28 10.78 4.04
N ASN A 107 5.53 11.28 5.02
CA ASN A 107 5.89 12.52 5.71
C ASN A 107 7.26 12.45 6.40
N LYS A 108 7.59 11.32 7.04
CA LYS A 108 8.94 11.09 7.59
C LYS A 108 10.03 10.91 6.52
N LEU A 109 9.65 10.54 5.29
CA LEU A 109 10.57 10.39 4.15
C LEU A 109 10.92 11.74 3.51
N PHE A 110 9.93 12.64 3.37
CA PHE A 110 10.06 13.88 2.60
C PHE A 110 10.34 15.14 3.43
N PHE A 111 9.97 15.17 4.72
CA PHE A 111 10.10 16.35 5.58
C PHE A 111 11.09 16.12 6.73
N ARG A 112 12.36 15.88 6.38
CA ARG A 112 13.47 16.02 7.34
C ARG A 112 13.92 17.46 7.45
#